data_AF-A0A535TQQ5-F1
#
_entry.id   AF-A0A535TQQ5-F1
#
_cell.length_a   1.000
_cell.length_b   1.000
_cell.length_c   1.000
_cell.angle_alpha   90.00
_cell.angle_beta   90.00
_cell.angle_gamma   90.00
#
_symmetry.space_group_name_H-M   'P 1'
#
loop_
_entity.id
_entity.type
_entity.pdbx_description
1 polymer ?
#
loop_
_entity_poly.entity_id
_entity_poly.type
_entity_poly.pdbx_seq_one_letter_code
_entity_poly.pdbx_strand_id
1 'polypeptide(L)'
;MGSYVLGFQEIDQTQVAIVGGKGAHLGELSRIEGIRVPAGFCVTTDAFRRIMAEAPSIDERLDRLSRLNPDDRAAIRTLSAEIRRTLEGIAIPDDLAAAITLALAELGEQAAYAVRSSATAEDLPTASFAGQHDTYLSVVGPAAILEHISRSWASLFTERAVTYRLRNGFDHRKVHMAVVVQQMVFPEAAGILFTADPVTSNRKVVAVEATFGLGEALASGLVNADAYEVRDGEVVAKAVATKLLAIRASLGGGTQEEAIDPERQEQPALTDAQVVRLAQLGRRIEAHFGHPQDIEWCLVDDGFQIVQSRPITTLFPIPTRDDQENHVYISVGHQQMMTDPMKPLGLSFWQMTTARPMYEAGGRLFVDVVRDLGSPTSRARLLVLGQSDPLIGDALRSIVERGDFIPSLPDASPAGAPAGGAPAPIETDPTIVTDLIARNQESIAALKRDIRTKSGPALFDFILTDIQELRRILFDRQSHAVFMSAMEATW
;
A
#
# COMPACT_ATOMS: atom_id res chain seq x y z
N MET A 1 12.43 -1.52 -34.14
CA MET A 1 11.39 -0.56 -33.70
C MET A 1 12.05 0.63 -33.02
N GLY A 2 11.54 1.84 -33.28
CA GLY A 2 12.14 3.10 -32.82
C GLY A 2 11.79 3.44 -31.37
N SER A 3 12.39 4.51 -30.85
CA SER A 3 12.26 5.02 -29.47
C SER A 3 10.82 5.24 -28.93
N TYR A 4 9.80 5.16 -29.77
CA TYR A 4 8.42 5.54 -29.45
C TYR A 4 7.49 4.40 -29.06
N VAL A 5 7.79 3.16 -29.43
CA VAL A 5 6.94 1.99 -29.14
C VAL A 5 7.80 0.84 -28.66
N LEU A 6 7.40 0.21 -27.56
CA LEU A 6 8.05 -0.98 -26.99
C LEU A 6 7.00 -2.06 -26.73
N GLY A 7 7.20 -3.27 -27.25
CA GLY A 7 6.37 -4.43 -26.91
C GLY A 7 6.58 -4.87 -25.47
N PHE A 8 5.59 -5.51 -24.83
CA PHE A 8 5.73 -5.96 -23.43
C PHE A 8 6.95 -6.88 -23.22
N GLN A 9 7.32 -7.70 -24.20
CA GLN A 9 8.46 -8.60 -24.11
C GLN A 9 9.82 -7.86 -24.12
N GLU A 10 9.84 -6.61 -24.57
CA GLU A 10 11.03 -5.74 -24.60
C GLU A 10 11.16 -4.90 -23.32
N ILE A 11 10.16 -4.93 -22.44
CA ILE A 11 10.07 -4.07 -21.26
C ILE A 11 10.53 -4.81 -20.00
N ASP A 12 11.26 -4.12 -19.13
CA ASP A 12 11.56 -4.55 -17.76
C ASP A 12 11.25 -3.44 -16.72
N GLN A 13 11.33 -3.80 -15.44
CA GLN A 13 11.04 -2.92 -14.30
C GLN A 13 11.95 -1.69 -14.21
N THR A 14 13.11 -1.67 -14.89
CA THR A 14 14.02 -0.52 -14.87
C THR A 14 13.54 0.60 -15.80
N GLN A 15 12.61 0.31 -16.70
CA GLN A 15 12.12 1.22 -17.73
C GLN A 15 10.87 2.03 -17.32
N VAL A 16 10.55 2.12 -16.03
CA VAL A 16 9.41 2.92 -15.51
C VAL A 16 9.44 4.37 -16.03
N ALA A 17 10.61 4.98 -16.19
CA ALA A 17 10.72 6.35 -16.74
C ALA A 17 10.30 6.45 -18.23
N ILE A 18 10.34 5.34 -18.96
CA ILE A 18 10.05 5.25 -20.40
C ILE A 18 8.61 4.81 -20.65
N VAL A 19 8.10 3.86 -19.87
CA VAL A 19 6.78 3.23 -20.11
C VAL A 19 5.76 3.43 -18.99
N GLY A 20 6.11 4.18 -17.94
CA GLY A 20 5.30 4.37 -16.74
C GLY A 20 5.20 3.10 -15.88
N GLY A 21 4.56 3.23 -14.71
CA GLY A 21 4.46 2.12 -13.74
C GLY A 21 3.67 0.92 -14.29
N LYS A 22 2.49 1.17 -14.84
CA LYS A 22 1.62 0.13 -15.41
C LYS A 22 2.28 -0.63 -16.57
N GLY A 23 2.94 0.09 -17.47
CA GLY A 23 3.68 -0.49 -18.60
C GLY A 23 4.84 -1.36 -18.13
N ALA A 24 5.62 -0.89 -17.16
CA ALA A 24 6.74 -1.65 -16.59
C ALA A 24 6.26 -2.95 -15.89
N HIS A 25 5.19 -2.87 -15.08
CA HIS A 25 4.62 -4.06 -14.42
C HIS A 25 4.04 -5.06 -15.43
N LEU A 26 3.42 -4.61 -16.52
CA LEU A 26 2.95 -5.50 -17.58
C LEU A 26 4.10 -6.19 -18.31
N GLY A 27 5.19 -5.46 -18.57
CA GLY A 27 6.43 -6.04 -19.09
C GLY A 27 6.96 -7.16 -18.19
N GLU A 28 7.07 -6.91 -16.89
CA GLU A 28 7.52 -7.94 -15.94
C GLU A 28 6.56 -9.13 -15.84
N LEU A 29 5.25 -8.88 -15.72
CA LEU A 29 4.25 -9.95 -15.70
C LEU A 29 4.37 -10.87 -16.92
N SER A 30 4.66 -10.32 -18.10
CA SER A 30 4.80 -11.08 -19.34
C SER A 30 6.00 -12.05 -19.34
N ARG A 31 6.96 -11.84 -18.44
CA ARG A 31 8.16 -12.68 -18.26
C ARG A 31 7.94 -13.83 -17.28
N ILE A 32 6.87 -13.80 -16.50
CA ILE A 32 6.60 -14.84 -15.49
C ILE A 32 6.04 -16.08 -16.19
N GLU A 33 6.78 -17.18 -16.14
CA GLU A 33 6.33 -18.46 -16.69
C GLU A 33 4.99 -18.88 -16.09
N GLY A 34 4.05 -19.29 -16.93
CA GLY A 34 2.71 -19.76 -16.53
C GLY A 34 1.72 -18.66 -16.15
N ILE A 35 2.09 -17.38 -16.29
CA ILE A 35 1.17 -16.24 -16.24
C ILE A 35 0.82 -15.84 -17.67
N ARG A 36 -0.48 -15.66 -17.95
CA ARG A 36 -0.95 -15.18 -19.26
C ARG A 36 -1.25 -13.70 -19.16
N VAL A 37 -0.58 -12.89 -19.98
CA VAL A 37 -0.85 -11.45 -20.12
C VAL A 37 -1.31 -11.21 -21.56
N PRO A 38 -2.43 -10.51 -21.80
CA PRO A 38 -2.83 -10.16 -23.16
C PRO A 38 -1.73 -9.37 -23.86
N ALA A 39 -1.47 -9.66 -25.14
CA ALA A 39 -0.40 -9.02 -25.88
C ALA A 39 -0.66 -7.52 -26.05
N GLY A 40 0.41 -6.75 -26.18
CA GLY A 40 0.32 -5.31 -26.26
C GLY A 40 1.69 -4.64 -26.30
N PHE A 41 1.65 -3.32 -26.36
CA PHE A 41 2.83 -2.46 -26.38
C PHE A 41 2.58 -1.18 -25.58
N CYS A 42 3.67 -0.47 -25.30
CA CYS A 42 3.65 0.85 -24.70
C CYS A 42 4.09 1.89 -25.73
N VAL A 43 3.29 2.94 -25.88
CA VAL A 43 3.72 4.21 -26.47
C VAL A 43 4.50 4.96 -25.39
N THR A 44 5.78 5.22 -25.65
CA THR A 44 6.74 5.67 -24.64
C THR A 44 6.55 7.14 -24.25
N THR A 45 7.18 7.54 -23.14
CA THR A 45 7.21 8.95 -22.71
C THR A 45 7.97 9.86 -23.69
N ASP A 46 8.78 9.31 -24.59
CA ASP A 46 9.41 10.08 -25.68
C ASP A 46 8.36 10.62 -26.66
N ALA A 47 7.34 9.81 -26.98
CA ALA A 47 6.23 10.22 -27.83
C ALA A 47 5.42 11.35 -27.17
N PHE A 48 5.14 11.22 -25.87
CA PHE A 48 4.48 12.28 -25.10
C PHE A 48 5.31 13.57 -25.06
N ARG A 49 6.62 13.48 -24.79
CA ARG A 49 7.52 14.65 -24.77
C ARG A 49 7.54 15.39 -26.11
N ARG A 50 7.47 14.65 -27.23
CA ARG A 50 7.37 15.24 -28.56
C ARG A 50 6.07 16.02 -28.76
N ILE A 51 4.93 15.44 -28.38
CA ILE A 51 3.63 16.11 -28.48
C ILE A 51 3.57 17.35 -27.58
N MET A 52 4.14 17.27 -26.37
CA MET A 52 4.26 18.43 -25.49
C MET A 52 5.11 19.54 -26.11
N ALA A 53 6.18 19.22 -26.85
CA ALA A 53 7.02 20.22 -27.52
C ALA A 53 6.29 20.94 -28.68
N GLU A 54 5.29 20.30 -29.29
CA GLU A 54 4.45 20.91 -30.34
C GLU A 54 3.29 21.75 -29.75
N ALA A 55 3.03 21.65 -28.45
CA ALA A 55 1.94 22.35 -27.79
C ALA A 55 2.25 23.86 -27.61
N PRO A 56 1.51 24.77 -28.27
CA PRO A 56 1.80 26.20 -28.24
C PRO A 56 1.63 26.74 -26.82
N SER A 57 2.58 27.53 -26.31
CA SER A 57 2.54 28.15 -24.98
C SER A 57 2.30 27.19 -23.80
N ILE A 58 2.66 25.91 -23.94
CA ILE A 58 2.43 24.92 -22.89
C ILE A 58 3.19 25.25 -21.60
N ASP A 59 4.45 25.69 -21.70
CA ASP A 59 5.28 26.01 -20.55
C ASP A 59 4.68 27.12 -19.68
N GLU A 60 4.14 28.18 -20.29
CA GLU A 60 3.47 29.25 -19.58
C GLU A 60 2.20 28.75 -18.87
N ARG A 61 1.43 27.88 -19.52
CA ARG A 61 0.23 27.28 -18.90
C ARG A 61 0.62 26.38 -17.72
N LEU A 62 1.69 25.60 -17.84
CA LEU A 62 2.20 24.77 -16.74
C LEU A 62 2.73 25.61 -15.56
N ASP A 63 3.38 26.75 -15.83
CA ASP A 63 3.79 27.69 -14.79
C ASP A 63 2.60 28.29 -14.06
N ARG A 64 1.56 28.69 -14.80
CA ARG A 64 0.32 29.20 -14.21
C ARG A 64 -0.35 28.12 -13.35
N LEU A 65 -0.42 26.89 -13.85
CA LEU A 65 -1.01 25.75 -13.15
C LEU A 65 -0.29 25.48 -11.82
N SER A 66 1.05 25.50 -11.83
CA SER A 66 1.90 25.24 -10.66
C SER A 66 1.79 26.30 -9.55
N ARG A 67 1.24 27.48 -9.86
CA ARG A 67 1.04 28.58 -8.90
C ARG A 67 -0.38 28.63 -8.35
N LEU A 68 -1.29 27.78 -8.84
CA LEU A 68 -2.67 27.75 -8.36
C LEU A 68 -2.75 27.19 -6.94
N ASN A 69 -3.68 27.72 -6.16
CA ASN A 69 -4.08 27.11 -4.91
C ASN A 69 -4.82 25.78 -5.23
N PRO A 70 -4.46 24.64 -4.60
CA PRO A 70 -5.16 23.36 -4.79
C PRO A 70 -6.68 23.42 -4.53
N ASP A 71 -7.16 24.40 -3.76
CA ASP A 71 -8.59 24.57 -3.46
C ASP A 71 -9.32 25.52 -4.43
N ASP A 72 -8.61 26.18 -5.36
CA ASP A 72 -9.22 26.99 -6.42
C ASP A 72 -9.71 26.12 -7.59
N ARG A 73 -10.82 25.42 -7.34
CA ARG A 73 -11.43 24.49 -8.31
C ARG A 73 -11.79 25.16 -9.63
N ALA A 74 -12.21 26.42 -9.62
CA ALA A 74 -12.63 27.13 -10.82
C ALA A 74 -11.45 27.44 -11.74
N ALA A 75 -10.34 27.93 -11.17
CA ALA A 75 -9.11 28.18 -11.93
C ALA A 75 -8.49 26.87 -12.45
N ILE A 76 -8.44 25.84 -11.60
CA ILE A 76 -7.93 24.51 -11.98
C ILE A 76 -8.75 23.97 -13.15
N ARG A 77 -10.08 23.95 -13.07
CA ARG A 77 -10.97 23.50 -14.14
C ARG A 77 -10.72 24.22 -15.46
N THR A 78 -10.66 25.55 -15.41
CA THR A 78 -10.51 26.37 -16.62
C THR A 78 -9.17 26.09 -17.31
N LEU A 79 -8.06 26.17 -16.56
CA LEU A 79 -6.72 25.99 -17.13
C LEU A 79 -6.46 24.53 -17.54
N SER A 80 -6.97 23.57 -16.77
CA SER A 80 -6.94 22.14 -17.13
C SER A 80 -7.65 21.89 -18.46
N ALA A 81 -8.86 22.43 -18.64
CA ALA A 81 -9.62 22.29 -19.88
C ALA A 81 -8.95 22.98 -21.09
N GLU A 82 -8.23 24.09 -20.88
CA GLU A 82 -7.44 24.74 -21.92
C GLU A 82 -6.24 23.87 -22.36
N ILE A 83 -5.48 23.35 -21.40
CA ILE A 83 -4.33 22.47 -21.68
C ILE A 83 -4.79 21.21 -22.41
N ARG A 84 -5.85 20.57 -21.93
CA ARG A 84 -6.42 19.36 -22.55
C ARG A 84 -6.84 19.59 -23.99
N ARG A 85 -7.63 20.64 -24.26
CA ARG A 85 -8.03 21.01 -25.62
C ARG A 85 -6.84 21.32 -26.52
N THR A 86 -5.78 21.91 -25.97
CA THR A 86 -4.55 22.18 -26.73
C THR A 86 -3.89 20.86 -27.15
N LEU A 87 -3.73 19.90 -26.23
CA LEU A 87 -3.10 18.62 -26.52
C LEU A 87 -3.95 17.76 -27.46
N GLU A 88 -5.26 17.68 -27.22
CA GLU A 88 -6.19 16.92 -28.08
C GLU A 88 -6.28 17.49 -29.50
N GLY A 89 -5.93 18.77 -29.69
CA GLY A 89 -5.88 19.42 -31.01
C GLY A 89 -4.58 19.23 -31.79
N ILE A 90 -3.54 18.63 -31.20
CA ILE A 90 -2.27 18.35 -31.88
C ILE A 90 -2.41 17.08 -32.71
N ALA A 91 -2.13 17.18 -34.01
CA ALA A 91 -2.06 16.00 -34.86
C ALA A 91 -0.84 15.15 -34.48
N ILE A 92 -1.03 13.84 -34.34
CA ILE A 92 0.09 12.92 -34.08
C ILE A 92 1.01 12.91 -35.32
N PRO A 93 2.31 13.20 -35.19
CA PRO A 93 3.24 13.22 -36.31
C PRO A 93 3.29 11.90 -37.09
N ASP A 94 3.43 11.97 -38.41
CA ASP A 94 3.31 10.81 -39.32
C ASP A 94 4.23 9.65 -38.97
N ASP A 95 5.46 9.92 -38.53
CA ASP A 95 6.42 8.88 -38.13
C ASP A 95 6.05 8.22 -36.79
N LEU A 96 5.48 8.97 -35.85
CA LEU A 96 4.93 8.42 -34.61
C LEU A 96 3.67 7.59 -34.89
N ALA A 97 2.76 8.11 -35.73
CA ALA A 97 1.59 7.38 -36.16
C ALA A 97 1.99 6.07 -36.87
N ALA A 98 2.95 6.11 -37.79
CA ALA A 98 3.45 4.93 -38.49
C ALA A 98 4.08 3.89 -37.54
N ALA A 99 4.80 4.33 -36.50
CA ALA A 99 5.36 3.42 -35.50
C ALA A 99 4.25 2.69 -34.70
N ILE A 100 3.18 3.41 -34.33
CA ILE A 100 2.04 2.85 -33.59
C ILE A 100 1.23 1.91 -34.49
N THR A 101 0.94 2.30 -35.73
CA THR A 101 0.15 1.46 -36.65
C THR A 101 0.90 0.22 -37.10
N LEU A 102 2.23 0.26 -37.21
CA LEU A 102 3.05 -0.93 -37.45
C LEU A 102 2.90 -1.94 -36.30
N ALA A 103 3.02 -1.49 -35.05
CA ALA A 103 2.83 -2.37 -33.89
C ALA A 103 1.40 -2.95 -33.80
N LEU A 104 0.38 -2.17 -34.20
CA LEU A 104 -0.99 -2.66 -34.30
C LEU A 104 -1.16 -3.71 -35.40
N ALA A 105 -0.51 -3.52 -36.56
CA ALA A 105 -0.59 -4.47 -37.66
C ALA A 105 -0.01 -5.85 -37.27
N GLU A 106 1.05 -5.87 -36.46
CA GLU A 106 1.65 -7.10 -35.93
C GLU A 106 0.74 -7.83 -34.92
N LEU A 107 -0.04 -7.10 -34.14
CA LEU A 107 -0.97 -7.66 -33.14
C LEU A 107 -2.38 -7.93 -33.70
N GLY A 108 -2.71 -7.38 -34.86
CA GLY A 108 -4.03 -7.52 -35.50
C GLY A 108 -4.79 -6.20 -35.51
N GLU A 109 -4.77 -5.53 -36.66
CA GLU A 109 -5.31 -4.16 -36.84
C GLU A 109 -6.82 -4.04 -36.56
N GLN A 110 -7.58 -5.12 -36.79
CA GLN A 110 -9.03 -5.16 -36.60
C GLN A 110 -9.46 -5.70 -35.23
N ALA A 111 -8.50 -6.07 -34.37
CA ALA A 111 -8.81 -6.45 -33.00
C ALA A 111 -9.23 -5.21 -32.18
N ALA A 112 -9.94 -5.47 -31.09
CA ALA A 112 -10.24 -4.44 -30.10
C ALA A 112 -9.07 -4.32 -29.10
N TYR A 113 -8.82 -3.10 -28.63
CA TYR A 113 -7.73 -2.79 -27.70
C TYR A 113 -8.23 -1.97 -26.51
N ALA A 114 -7.61 -2.19 -25.35
CA ALA A 114 -7.65 -1.29 -24.22
C ALA A 114 -6.52 -0.26 -24.33
N VAL A 115 -6.86 1.02 -24.31
CA VAL A 115 -5.91 2.15 -24.30
C VAL A 115 -5.87 2.73 -22.88
N ARG A 116 -4.77 2.48 -22.17
CA ARG A 116 -4.64 2.71 -20.72
C ARG A 116 -3.49 3.67 -20.45
N SER A 117 -3.77 4.71 -19.68
CA SER A 117 -2.74 5.64 -19.22
C SER A 117 -1.72 4.93 -18.30
N SER A 118 -0.43 5.26 -18.44
CA SER A 118 0.67 4.72 -17.63
C SER A 118 1.62 5.86 -17.26
N ALA A 119 1.39 6.51 -16.12
CA ALA A 119 2.19 7.66 -15.71
C ALA A 119 3.50 7.24 -15.02
N THR A 120 4.55 8.04 -15.15
CA THR A 120 5.86 7.74 -14.52
C THR A 120 5.86 7.85 -13.00
N ALA A 121 4.84 8.49 -12.42
CA ALA A 121 4.68 8.65 -10.98
C ALA A 121 3.57 7.78 -10.39
N GLU A 122 2.93 6.90 -11.19
CA GLU A 122 1.69 6.19 -10.83
C GLU A 122 1.87 5.21 -9.66
N ASP A 123 3.04 4.56 -9.59
CA ASP A 123 3.35 3.48 -8.65
C ASP A 123 4.56 3.83 -7.75
N LEU A 124 4.70 5.10 -7.34
CA LEU A 124 5.75 5.50 -6.41
C LEU A 124 5.46 4.93 -5.00
N PRO A 125 6.48 4.50 -4.23
CA PRO A 125 6.28 3.93 -2.88
C PRO A 125 5.50 4.85 -1.92
N THR A 126 5.57 6.16 -2.13
CA THR A 126 4.91 7.17 -1.28
C THR A 126 3.72 7.85 -1.96
N ALA A 127 3.36 7.48 -3.20
CA ALA A 127 2.26 8.11 -3.94
C ALA A 127 1.67 7.14 -4.96
N SER A 128 0.35 6.89 -4.86
CA SER A 128 -0.41 6.16 -5.86
C SER A 128 -1.30 7.13 -6.64
N PHE A 129 -1.19 7.12 -7.97
CA PHE A 129 -2.11 7.85 -8.86
C PHE A 129 -3.30 6.97 -9.28
N ALA A 130 -3.64 5.96 -8.48
CA ALA A 130 -4.79 5.10 -8.72
C ALA A 130 -6.06 5.93 -9.00
N GLY A 131 -6.74 5.60 -10.09
CA GLY A 131 -8.00 6.23 -10.50
C GLY A 131 -7.88 7.69 -10.94
N GLN A 132 -6.67 8.24 -11.17
CA GLN A 132 -6.50 9.64 -11.58
C GLN A 132 -6.54 9.86 -13.09
N HIS A 133 -6.32 8.81 -13.88
CA HIS A 133 -6.17 8.90 -15.34
C HIS A 133 -7.19 8.04 -16.07
N ASP A 134 -7.42 8.37 -17.33
CA ASP A 134 -8.47 7.74 -18.12
C ASP A 134 -7.98 6.40 -18.71
N THR A 135 -8.93 5.48 -18.87
CA THR A 135 -8.77 4.20 -19.55
C THR A 135 -9.94 4.04 -20.51
N TYR A 136 -9.67 3.55 -21.71
CA TYR A 136 -10.67 3.36 -22.75
C TYR A 136 -10.64 1.89 -23.19
N LEU A 137 -11.79 1.22 -23.11
CA LEU A 137 -11.91 -0.20 -23.43
C LEU A 137 -12.56 -0.42 -24.80
N SER A 138 -12.23 -1.55 -25.42
CA SER A 138 -12.80 -1.99 -26.68
C SER A 138 -12.66 -0.96 -27.83
N VAL A 139 -11.49 -0.32 -27.94
CA VAL A 139 -11.18 0.63 -29.02
C VAL A 139 -10.77 -0.16 -30.27
N VAL A 140 -11.41 0.10 -31.41
CA VAL A 140 -11.19 -0.64 -32.66
C VAL A 140 -10.72 0.30 -33.75
N GLY A 141 -9.66 -0.09 -34.46
CA GLY A 141 -9.15 0.59 -35.64
C GLY A 141 -8.06 1.64 -35.35
N PRO A 142 -7.08 1.81 -36.25
CA PRO A 142 -5.92 2.69 -36.01
C PRO A 142 -6.27 4.14 -35.67
N ALA A 143 -7.22 4.73 -36.40
CA ALA A 143 -7.60 6.13 -36.20
C ALA A 143 -8.19 6.36 -34.80
N ALA A 144 -9.05 5.46 -34.34
CA ALA A 144 -9.62 5.53 -33.00
C ALA A 144 -8.53 5.32 -31.93
N ILE A 145 -7.59 4.39 -32.14
CA ILE A 145 -6.50 4.14 -31.19
C ILE A 145 -5.61 5.39 -31.04
N LEU A 146 -5.24 6.03 -32.15
CA LEU A 146 -4.47 7.28 -32.15
C LEU A 146 -5.22 8.41 -31.40
N GLU A 147 -6.53 8.55 -31.64
CA GLU A 147 -7.37 9.51 -30.90
C GLU A 147 -7.35 9.24 -29.38
N HIS A 148 -7.54 7.98 -28.97
CA HIS A 148 -7.57 7.63 -27.56
C HIS A 148 -6.19 7.74 -26.89
N ILE A 149 -5.08 7.53 -27.61
CA ILE A 149 -3.73 7.83 -27.12
C ILE A 149 -3.60 9.34 -26.81
N SER A 150 -4.07 10.21 -27.71
CA SER A 150 -4.09 11.66 -27.48
C SER A 150 -4.91 12.04 -26.25
N ARG A 151 -6.09 11.44 -26.10
CA ARG A 151 -6.95 11.63 -24.90
C ARG A 151 -6.27 11.12 -23.63
N SER A 152 -5.56 9.99 -23.67
CA SER A 152 -4.79 9.48 -22.52
C SER A 152 -3.70 10.46 -22.09
N TRP A 153 -2.96 11.08 -23.02
CA TRP A 153 -2.01 12.14 -22.70
C TRP A 153 -2.69 13.36 -22.07
N ALA A 154 -3.82 13.79 -22.63
CA ALA A 154 -4.60 14.89 -22.07
C ALA A 154 -5.16 14.56 -20.68
N SER A 155 -5.43 13.29 -20.37
CA SER A 155 -5.94 12.85 -19.06
C SER A 155 -4.98 13.16 -17.89
N LEU A 156 -3.69 13.36 -18.19
CA LEU A 156 -2.71 13.85 -17.22
C LEU A 156 -3.14 15.20 -16.65
N PHE A 157 -3.85 16.03 -17.40
CA PHE A 157 -4.31 17.37 -17.03
C PHE A 157 -5.82 17.41 -16.72
N THR A 158 -6.41 16.32 -16.25
CA THR A 158 -7.75 16.36 -15.65
C THR A 158 -7.74 17.12 -14.33
N GLU A 159 -8.89 17.67 -13.92
CA GLU A 159 -9.03 18.40 -12.65
C GLU A 159 -8.55 17.57 -11.45
N ARG A 160 -8.92 16.29 -11.42
CA ARG A 160 -8.52 15.34 -10.36
C ARG A 160 -6.99 15.17 -10.30
N ALA A 161 -6.36 14.93 -11.46
CA ALA A 161 -4.93 14.67 -11.54
C ALA A 161 -4.10 15.92 -11.21
N VAL A 162 -4.53 17.09 -11.68
CA VAL A 162 -3.89 18.38 -11.36
C VAL A 162 -4.00 18.67 -9.86
N THR A 163 -5.20 18.57 -9.30
CA THR A 163 -5.44 18.83 -7.87
C THR A 163 -4.60 17.91 -6.99
N TYR A 164 -4.55 16.61 -7.34
CA TYR A 164 -3.71 15.64 -6.63
C TYR A 164 -2.23 16.05 -6.64
N ARG A 165 -1.70 16.43 -7.81
CA ARG A 165 -0.30 16.86 -7.93
C ARG A 165 -0.01 18.13 -7.14
N LEU A 166 -0.91 19.12 -7.18
CA LEU A 166 -0.75 20.36 -6.40
C LEU A 166 -0.72 20.07 -4.90
N ARG A 167 -1.63 19.22 -4.39
CA ARG A 167 -1.68 18.84 -2.97
C ARG A 167 -0.44 18.10 -2.50
N ASN A 168 0.15 17.28 -3.35
CA ASN A 168 1.32 16.47 -3.04
C ASN A 168 2.65 17.13 -3.45
N GLY A 169 2.62 18.37 -3.95
CA GLY A 169 3.82 19.10 -4.37
C GLY A 169 4.55 18.51 -5.57
N PHE A 170 3.85 17.76 -6.44
CA PHE A 170 4.42 17.22 -7.67
C PHE A 170 4.48 18.28 -8.76
N ASP A 171 5.69 18.52 -9.28
CA ASP A 171 5.93 19.36 -10.44
C ASP A 171 5.26 18.77 -11.69
N HIS A 172 4.37 19.54 -12.31
CA HIS A 172 3.64 19.12 -13.52
C HIS A 172 4.54 18.83 -14.71
N ARG A 173 5.76 19.37 -14.76
CA ARG A 173 6.74 19.13 -15.82
C ARG A 173 7.51 17.82 -15.68
N LYS A 174 7.53 17.24 -14.48
CA LYS A 174 8.32 16.03 -14.19
C LYS A 174 7.51 14.76 -14.32
N VAL A 175 6.20 14.86 -14.46
CA VAL A 175 5.32 13.72 -14.66
C VAL A 175 5.09 13.55 -16.16
N HIS A 176 5.54 12.41 -16.69
CA HIS A 176 5.32 12.04 -18.08
C HIS A 176 4.27 10.94 -18.19
N MET A 177 3.62 10.86 -19.34
CA MET A 177 2.59 9.86 -19.62
C MET A 177 3.07 8.94 -20.74
N ALA A 178 3.22 7.66 -20.44
CA ALA A 178 3.21 6.61 -21.44
C ALA A 178 1.76 6.11 -21.62
N VAL A 179 1.50 5.40 -22.71
CA VAL A 179 0.17 4.81 -22.98
C VAL A 179 0.33 3.33 -23.31
N VAL A 180 -0.33 2.48 -22.55
CA VAL A 180 -0.42 1.05 -22.80
C VAL A 180 -1.53 0.81 -23.81
N VAL A 181 -1.22 0.10 -24.89
CA VAL A 181 -2.18 -0.41 -25.87
C VAL A 181 -2.15 -1.92 -25.79
N GLN A 182 -3.19 -2.50 -25.20
CA GLN A 182 -3.27 -3.92 -24.86
C GLN A 182 -4.45 -4.56 -25.59
N GLN A 183 -4.28 -5.74 -26.16
CA GLN A 183 -5.38 -6.48 -26.78
C GLN A 183 -6.51 -6.68 -25.77
N MET A 184 -7.74 -6.44 -26.23
CA MET A 184 -8.92 -6.62 -25.41
C MET A 184 -9.19 -8.11 -25.18
N VAL A 185 -9.53 -8.45 -23.95
CA VAL A 185 -10.10 -9.76 -23.61
C VAL A 185 -11.60 -9.63 -23.44
N PHE A 186 -12.35 -10.69 -23.76
CA PHE A 186 -13.81 -10.73 -23.66
C PHE A 186 -14.22 -11.75 -22.59
N PRO A 187 -14.11 -11.39 -21.30
CA PRO A 187 -14.27 -12.32 -20.20
C PRO A 187 -15.71 -12.69 -19.90
N GLU A 188 -15.88 -13.90 -19.37
CA GLU A 188 -17.09 -14.33 -18.67
C GLU A 188 -17.19 -13.67 -17.30
N ALA A 189 -16.05 -13.59 -16.59
CA ALA A 189 -15.90 -12.95 -15.30
C ALA A 189 -14.56 -12.20 -15.22
N ALA A 190 -14.54 -11.12 -14.47
CA ALA A 190 -13.34 -10.33 -14.20
C ALA A 190 -13.38 -9.79 -12.78
N GLY A 191 -12.24 -9.30 -12.31
CA GLY A 191 -12.19 -8.75 -10.97
C GLY A 191 -10.80 -8.38 -10.51
N ILE A 192 -10.68 -8.25 -9.18
CA ILE A 192 -9.47 -7.82 -8.49
C ILE A 192 -9.07 -8.92 -7.50
N LEU A 193 -7.77 -9.10 -7.32
CA LEU A 193 -7.18 -9.98 -6.31
C LEU A 193 -6.15 -9.20 -5.52
N PHE A 194 -6.23 -9.26 -4.19
CA PHE A 194 -5.20 -8.79 -3.29
C PHE A 194 -4.51 -9.98 -2.64
N THR A 195 -3.17 -10.06 -2.74
CA THR A 195 -2.41 -11.17 -2.12
C THR A 195 -2.25 -11.03 -0.60
N ALA A 196 -2.69 -9.90 -0.05
CA ALA A 196 -2.90 -9.67 1.37
C ALA A 196 -4.27 -9.03 1.56
N ASP A 197 -4.98 -9.38 2.63
CA ASP A 197 -6.25 -8.75 2.95
C ASP A 197 -6.07 -7.22 3.15
N PRO A 198 -6.72 -6.39 2.31
CA PRO A 198 -6.54 -4.93 2.35
C PRO A 198 -7.15 -4.28 3.60
N VAL A 199 -8.06 -4.96 4.31
CA VAL A 199 -8.72 -4.46 5.52
C VAL A 199 -7.90 -4.81 6.76
N THR A 200 -7.55 -6.10 6.93
CA THR A 200 -6.84 -6.56 8.13
C THR A 200 -5.32 -6.51 8.00
N SER A 201 -4.80 -6.24 6.80
CA SER A 201 -3.37 -6.39 6.45
C SER A 201 -2.82 -7.80 6.61
N ASN A 202 -3.69 -8.82 6.70
CA ASN A 202 -3.29 -10.20 6.86
C ASN A 202 -2.70 -10.74 5.54
N ARG A 203 -1.37 -10.83 5.51
CA ARG A 203 -0.60 -11.31 4.35
C ARG A 203 -0.76 -12.81 4.09
N LYS A 204 -1.36 -13.59 4.99
CA LYS A 204 -1.67 -15.02 4.77
C LYS A 204 -3.03 -15.25 4.11
N VAL A 205 -3.85 -14.22 3.94
CA VAL A 205 -5.15 -14.29 3.27
C VAL A 205 -5.05 -13.61 1.92
N VAL A 206 -5.52 -14.30 0.87
CA VAL A 206 -5.75 -13.70 -0.45
C VAL A 206 -7.22 -13.31 -0.51
N ALA A 207 -7.50 -12.04 -0.79
CA ALA A 207 -8.87 -11.55 -1.02
C ALA A 207 -9.13 -11.49 -2.52
N VAL A 208 -10.27 -12.01 -2.97
CA VAL A 208 -10.68 -12.01 -4.38
C VAL A 208 -12.06 -11.36 -4.49
N GLU A 209 -12.17 -10.39 -5.37
CA GLU A 209 -13.45 -9.80 -5.79
C GLU A 209 -13.74 -10.20 -7.23
N ALA A 210 -14.96 -10.64 -7.54
CA ALA A 210 -15.34 -11.10 -8.87
C ALA A 210 -16.72 -10.60 -9.29
N THR A 211 -16.85 -10.22 -10.57
CA THR A 211 -18.13 -9.88 -11.21
C THR A 211 -18.21 -10.48 -12.62
N PHE A 212 -19.39 -10.46 -13.22
CA PHE A 212 -19.59 -10.91 -14.61
C PHE A 212 -19.17 -9.83 -15.61
N GLY A 213 -18.65 -10.26 -16.76
CA GLY A 213 -18.24 -9.36 -17.83
C GLY A 213 -16.94 -8.60 -17.51
N LEU A 214 -16.83 -7.36 -18.00
CA LEU A 214 -15.63 -6.53 -17.89
C LEU A 214 -15.44 -5.96 -16.48
N GLY A 215 -14.19 -5.94 -16.02
CA GLY A 215 -13.80 -5.41 -14.70
C GLY A 215 -14.03 -3.90 -14.51
N GLU A 216 -14.30 -3.16 -15.59
CA GLU A 216 -14.68 -1.73 -15.56
C GLU A 216 -15.86 -1.46 -14.62
N ALA A 217 -16.79 -2.40 -14.52
CA ALA A 217 -17.97 -2.28 -13.67
C ALA A 217 -17.59 -2.17 -12.18
N LEU A 218 -16.59 -2.96 -11.77
CA LEU A 218 -16.07 -2.96 -10.40
C LEU A 218 -15.27 -1.69 -10.12
N ALA A 219 -14.37 -1.31 -11.04
CA ALA A 219 -13.56 -0.11 -10.91
C ALA A 219 -14.40 1.18 -10.85
N SER A 220 -15.57 1.19 -11.50
CA SER A 220 -16.50 2.32 -11.53
C SER A 220 -17.51 2.32 -10.37
N GLY A 221 -17.53 1.28 -9.52
CA GLY A 221 -18.48 1.15 -8.41
C GLY A 221 -19.93 0.96 -8.85
N LEU A 222 -20.16 0.46 -10.07
CA LEU A 222 -21.50 0.26 -10.64
C LEU A 222 -22.15 -1.05 -10.21
N VAL A 223 -21.34 -2.01 -9.75
CA VAL A 223 -21.78 -3.36 -9.38
C VAL A 223 -21.27 -3.75 -8.00
N ASN A 224 -22.06 -4.54 -7.29
CA ASN A 224 -21.56 -5.34 -6.19
C ASN A 224 -20.80 -6.55 -6.77
N ALA A 225 -19.68 -6.92 -6.16
CA ALA A 225 -18.91 -8.11 -6.54
C ALA A 225 -19.07 -9.21 -5.50
N ASP A 226 -18.86 -10.45 -5.95
CA ASP A 226 -18.65 -11.57 -5.04
C ASP A 226 -17.31 -11.39 -4.35
N ALA A 227 -17.25 -11.69 -3.05
CA ALA A 227 -16.04 -11.64 -2.26
C ALA A 227 -15.66 -13.03 -1.76
N TYR A 228 -14.38 -13.37 -1.89
CA TYR A 228 -13.81 -14.63 -1.43
C TYR A 228 -12.53 -14.36 -0.64
N GLU A 229 -12.34 -15.12 0.43
CA GLU A 229 -11.07 -15.18 1.16
C GLU A 229 -10.47 -16.57 1.01
N VAL A 230 -9.21 -16.61 0.56
CA VAL A 230 -8.45 -17.86 0.42
C VAL A 230 -7.30 -17.87 1.40
N ARG A 231 -7.19 -18.95 2.16
CA ARG A 231 -6.11 -19.19 3.09
C ARG A 231 -5.68 -20.65 3.00
N ASP A 232 -4.37 -20.88 2.99
CA ASP A 232 -3.78 -22.23 2.98
C ASP A 232 -4.32 -23.16 1.85
N GLY A 233 -4.72 -22.57 0.72
CA GLY A 233 -5.23 -23.29 -0.45
C GLY A 233 -6.74 -23.57 -0.43
N GLU A 234 -7.48 -23.06 0.56
CA GLU A 234 -8.90 -23.28 0.72
C GLU A 234 -9.68 -21.95 0.78
N VAL A 235 -10.92 -21.96 0.29
CA VAL A 235 -11.85 -20.83 0.45
C VAL A 235 -12.38 -20.85 1.87
N VAL A 236 -11.95 -19.91 2.70
CA VAL A 236 -12.34 -19.82 4.12
C VAL A 236 -13.53 -18.90 4.37
N ALA A 237 -13.79 -17.96 3.46
CA ALA A 237 -14.99 -17.13 3.45
C ALA A 237 -15.47 -16.88 2.02
N LYS A 238 -16.79 -16.78 1.86
CA LYS A 238 -17.45 -16.54 0.58
C LYS A 238 -18.73 -15.73 0.80
N ALA A 239 -18.86 -14.62 0.09
CA ALA A 239 -20.06 -13.80 0.02
C ALA A 239 -20.42 -13.58 -1.45
N VAL A 240 -21.59 -14.09 -1.87
CA VAL A 240 -22.09 -13.91 -3.24
C VAL A 240 -23.03 -12.72 -3.25
N ALA A 241 -22.74 -11.75 -4.11
CA ALA A 241 -23.56 -10.54 -4.24
C ALA A 241 -24.59 -10.67 -5.36
N THR A 242 -25.71 -9.99 -5.22
CA THR A 242 -26.70 -9.81 -6.29
C THR A 242 -26.12 -8.88 -7.35
N LYS A 243 -25.77 -9.43 -8.51
CA LYS A 243 -25.18 -8.71 -9.65
C LYS A 243 -26.28 -8.39 -10.67
N LEU A 244 -26.77 -7.15 -10.68
CA LEU A 244 -27.89 -6.72 -11.53
C LEU A 244 -27.49 -6.40 -12.97
N LEU A 245 -26.26 -5.92 -13.17
CA LEU A 245 -25.74 -5.49 -14.46
C LEU A 245 -24.31 -6.00 -14.66
N ALA A 246 -23.92 -6.13 -15.92
CA ALA A 246 -22.55 -6.39 -16.36
C ALA A 246 -22.16 -5.38 -17.44
N ILE A 247 -20.88 -5.04 -17.53
CA ILE A 247 -20.34 -4.29 -18.66
C ILE A 247 -19.81 -5.28 -19.69
N ARG A 248 -20.18 -5.11 -20.96
CA ARG A 248 -19.67 -5.90 -22.09
C ARG A 248 -19.11 -5.01 -23.18
N ALA A 249 -18.24 -5.57 -24.01
CA ALA A 249 -17.78 -4.91 -25.22
C ALA A 249 -18.90 -4.86 -26.27
N SER A 250 -19.01 -3.74 -26.96
CA SER A 250 -19.98 -3.51 -28.03
C SER A 250 -19.41 -3.96 -29.38
N LEU A 251 -20.25 -4.50 -30.26
CA LEU A 251 -19.86 -5.01 -31.60
C LEU A 251 -19.22 -3.94 -32.52
N GLY A 252 -19.49 -2.65 -32.27
CA GLY A 252 -18.94 -1.51 -33.03
C GLY A 252 -17.79 -0.78 -32.34
N GLY A 253 -17.25 -1.33 -31.25
CA GLY A 253 -16.30 -0.65 -30.38
C GLY A 253 -16.98 0.06 -29.19
N GLY A 254 -16.21 0.25 -28.12
CA GLY A 254 -16.70 0.74 -26.83
C GLY A 254 -17.35 -0.34 -25.97
N THR A 255 -17.97 0.10 -24.88
CA THR A 255 -18.62 -0.77 -23.89
C THR A 255 -20.10 -0.41 -23.73
N GLN A 256 -20.89 -1.37 -23.26
CA GLN A 256 -22.31 -1.21 -22.97
C GLN A 256 -22.68 -1.90 -21.65
N GLU A 257 -23.62 -1.33 -20.94
CA GLU A 257 -24.27 -1.97 -19.79
C GLU A 257 -25.31 -2.97 -20.29
N GLU A 258 -25.30 -4.16 -19.70
CA GLU A 258 -26.23 -5.24 -19.99
C GLU A 258 -26.83 -5.75 -18.69
N ALA A 259 -28.17 -5.84 -18.63
CA ALA A 259 -28.86 -6.43 -17.48
C ALA A 259 -28.55 -7.92 -17.40
N ILE A 260 -28.18 -8.40 -16.22
CA ILE A 260 -27.94 -9.83 -15.98
C ILE A 260 -29.30 -10.52 -15.82
N ASP A 261 -29.46 -11.68 -16.47
CA ASP A 261 -30.63 -12.55 -16.32
C ASP A 261 -30.91 -12.81 -14.82
N PRO A 262 -32.16 -12.60 -14.33
CA PRO A 262 -32.54 -12.86 -12.94
C PRO A 262 -32.03 -14.18 -12.35
N GLU A 263 -32.01 -15.26 -13.15
CA GLU A 263 -31.55 -16.57 -12.68
C GLU A 263 -30.04 -16.61 -12.37
N ARG A 264 -29.26 -15.69 -12.95
CA ARG A 264 -27.80 -15.59 -12.80
C ARG A 264 -27.36 -14.55 -11.79
N GLN A 265 -28.24 -13.64 -11.37
CA GLN A 265 -27.85 -12.49 -10.53
C GLN A 265 -27.26 -12.91 -9.18
N GLU A 266 -27.75 -14.01 -8.61
CA GLU A 266 -27.30 -14.57 -7.33
C GLU A 266 -26.34 -15.77 -7.52
N GLN A 267 -25.94 -16.08 -8.76
CA GLN A 267 -24.94 -17.11 -9.01
C GLN A 267 -23.53 -16.55 -8.79
N PRO A 268 -22.60 -17.38 -8.28
CA PRO A 268 -21.23 -16.96 -8.12
C PRO A 268 -20.56 -16.77 -9.50
N ALA A 269 -19.79 -15.70 -9.65
CA ALA A 269 -19.02 -15.41 -10.86
C ALA A 269 -17.86 -16.41 -11.05
N LEU A 270 -17.38 -17.02 -9.97
CA LEU A 270 -16.34 -18.04 -9.98
C LEU A 270 -16.75 -19.27 -9.16
N THR A 271 -16.30 -20.44 -9.61
CA THR A 271 -16.32 -21.65 -8.78
C THR A 271 -15.21 -21.60 -7.73
N ASP A 272 -15.38 -22.32 -6.62
CA ASP A 272 -14.36 -22.35 -5.55
C ASP A 272 -13.02 -22.89 -6.06
N ALA A 273 -13.04 -23.85 -6.99
CA ALA A 273 -11.84 -24.35 -7.64
C ALA A 273 -11.12 -23.26 -8.48
N GLN A 274 -11.87 -22.42 -9.21
CA GLN A 274 -11.33 -21.28 -9.93
C GLN A 274 -10.72 -20.25 -8.97
N VAL A 275 -11.39 -19.96 -7.86
CA VAL A 275 -10.90 -19.04 -6.82
C VAL A 275 -9.56 -19.50 -6.25
N VAL A 276 -9.44 -20.79 -5.90
CA VAL A 276 -8.17 -21.36 -5.41
C VAL A 276 -7.06 -21.29 -6.46
N ARG A 277 -7.35 -21.63 -7.74
CA ARG A 277 -6.37 -21.51 -8.83
C ARG A 277 -5.91 -20.06 -9.02
N LEU A 278 -6.84 -19.11 -8.95
CA LEU A 278 -6.53 -17.69 -9.06
C LEU A 278 -5.66 -17.20 -7.89
N ALA A 279 -5.96 -17.63 -6.66
CA ALA A 279 -5.14 -17.34 -5.49
C ALA A 279 -3.71 -17.87 -5.62
N GLN A 280 -3.54 -19.08 -6.19
CA GLN A 280 -2.21 -19.63 -6.48
C GLN A 280 -1.46 -18.81 -7.53
N LEU A 281 -2.13 -18.31 -8.58
CA LEU A 281 -1.52 -17.38 -9.55
C LEU A 281 -1.11 -16.07 -8.87
N GLY A 282 -1.96 -15.49 -8.02
CA GLY A 282 -1.66 -14.30 -7.25
C GLY A 282 -0.41 -14.46 -6.37
N ARG A 283 -0.30 -15.58 -5.65
CA ARG A 283 0.90 -15.90 -4.83
C ARG A 283 2.17 -16.07 -5.65
N ARG A 284 2.08 -16.61 -6.87
CA ARG A 284 3.23 -16.69 -7.80
C ARG A 284 3.69 -15.31 -8.25
N ILE A 285 2.74 -14.42 -8.56
CA ILE A 285 3.03 -13.03 -8.94
C ILE A 285 3.66 -12.28 -7.75
N GLU A 286 3.09 -12.39 -6.55
CA GLU A 286 3.67 -11.83 -5.32
C GLU A 286 5.08 -12.34 -5.06
N ALA A 287 5.34 -13.65 -5.22
CA ALA A 287 6.66 -14.22 -5.04
C ALA A 287 7.69 -13.66 -6.04
N HIS A 288 7.26 -13.34 -7.27
CA HIS A 288 8.11 -12.73 -8.27
C HIS A 288 8.47 -11.27 -7.93
N PHE A 289 7.49 -10.47 -7.51
CA PHE A 289 7.72 -9.07 -7.13
C PHE A 289 8.33 -8.90 -5.72
N GLY A 290 8.21 -9.90 -4.85
CA GLY A 290 8.75 -9.88 -3.49
C GLY A 290 7.93 -9.07 -2.48
N HIS A 291 6.75 -8.58 -2.85
CA HIS A 291 5.84 -7.83 -1.97
C HIS A 291 4.37 -8.03 -2.39
N PRO A 292 3.41 -7.81 -1.47
CA PRO A 292 2.00 -8.00 -1.76
C PRO A 292 1.50 -7.19 -2.96
N GLN A 293 0.61 -7.80 -3.75
CA GLN A 293 0.12 -7.29 -5.02
C GLN A 293 -1.40 -7.10 -5.01
N ASP A 294 -1.82 -6.04 -5.68
CA ASP A 294 -3.17 -5.80 -6.18
C ASP A 294 -3.19 -6.10 -7.69
N ILE A 295 -4.00 -7.09 -8.08
CA ILE A 295 -3.96 -7.74 -9.39
C ILE A 295 -5.33 -7.67 -10.05
N GLU A 296 -5.40 -7.10 -11.24
CA GLU A 296 -6.59 -7.16 -12.08
C GLU A 296 -6.52 -8.38 -13.01
N TRP A 297 -7.61 -9.12 -13.11
CA TRP A 297 -7.67 -10.38 -13.85
C TRP A 297 -8.97 -10.53 -14.65
N CYS A 298 -8.92 -11.40 -15.65
CA CYS A 298 -10.03 -11.77 -16.52
C CYS A 298 -10.06 -13.29 -16.69
N LEU A 299 -11.26 -13.89 -16.72
CA LEU A 299 -11.49 -15.30 -16.99
C LEU A 299 -12.08 -15.46 -18.40
N VAL A 300 -11.37 -16.16 -19.28
CA VAL A 300 -11.76 -16.44 -20.66
C VAL A 300 -11.53 -17.93 -20.92
N ASP A 301 -12.57 -18.67 -21.35
CA ASP A 301 -12.48 -20.10 -21.67
C ASP A 301 -11.83 -20.94 -20.54
N ASP A 302 -12.22 -20.72 -19.28
CA ASP A 302 -11.64 -21.29 -18.05
C ASP A 302 -10.15 -20.94 -17.78
N GLY A 303 -9.55 -20.07 -18.61
CA GLY A 303 -8.19 -19.57 -18.46
C GLY A 303 -8.12 -18.14 -17.90
N PHE A 304 -7.37 -17.95 -16.82
CA PHE A 304 -7.10 -16.62 -16.30
C PHE A 304 -6.07 -15.87 -17.15
N GLN A 305 -6.34 -14.60 -17.40
CA GLN A 305 -5.43 -13.63 -17.98
C GLN A 305 -5.27 -12.46 -17.01
N ILE A 306 -4.03 -12.05 -16.77
CA ILE A 306 -3.68 -10.95 -15.86
C ILE A 306 -3.54 -9.68 -16.69
N VAL A 307 -4.32 -8.67 -16.35
CA VAL A 307 -4.38 -7.41 -17.10
C VAL A 307 -3.68 -6.27 -16.39
N GLN A 308 -3.40 -6.40 -15.09
CA GLN A 308 -2.57 -5.45 -14.33
C GLN A 308 -2.06 -6.09 -13.03
N SER A 309 -0.90 -5.64 -12.54
CA SER A 309 -0.43 -5.88 -11.16
C SER A 309 0.21 -4.59 -10.64
N ARG A 310 0.05 -4.31 -9.35
CA ARG A 310 0.71 -3.20 -8.65
C ARG A 310 0.96 -3.53 -7.17
N PRO A 311 1.97 -2.94 -6.52
CA PRO A 311 2.17 -3.09 -5.08
C PRO A 311 0.98 -2.60 -4.26
N ILE A 312 0.64 -3.30 -3.17
CA ILE A 312 -0.27 -2.78 -2.15
C ILE A 312 0.50 -1.83 -1.23
N THR A 313 0.21 -0.52 -1.32
CA THR A 313 0.94 0.53 -0.57
C THR A 313 0.27 0.93 0.76
N THR A 314 -0.90 0.37 1.08
CA THR A 314 -1.69 0.71 2.28
C THR A 314 -1.42 -0.19 3.48
N LEU A 315 -0.70 -1.30 3.30
CA LEU A 315 -0.44 -2.26 4.36
C LEU A 315 0.50 -1.69 5.42
N PHE A 316 0.18 -1.90 6.69
CA PHE A 316 1.13 -1.61 7.76
C PHE A 316 2.36 -2.53 7.63
N PRO A 317 3.60 -2.00 7.66
CA PRO A 317 4.81 -2.82 7.53
C PRO A 317 5.00 -3.73 8.75
N ILE A 318 5.72 -4.83 8.55
CA ILE A 318 6.00 -5.81 9.61
C ILE A 318 7.44 -5.61 10.10
N PRO A 319 7.71 -5.70 11.42
CA PRO A 319 9.08 -5.65 11.91
C PRO A 319 9.93 -6.79 11.32
N THR A 320 11.14 -6.46 10.88
CA THR A 320 12.08 -7.43 10.29
C THR A 320 12.55 -8.46 11.32
N ARG A 321 12.60 -9.73 10.91
CA ARG A 321 13.05 -10.87 11.72
C ARG A 321 13.88 -11.84 10.88
N ASP A 322 14.78 -12.55 11.55
CA ASP A 322 15.68 -13.55 10.96
C ASP A 322 15.15 -14.99 11.15
N ASP A 323 13.89 -15.14 11.54
CA ASP A 323 13.23 -16.43 11.76
C ASP A 323 11.86 -16.48 11.03
N GLN A 324 11.22 -17.64 11.05
CA GLN A 324 9.90 -17.89 10.46
C GLN A 324 8.86 -18.22 11.53
N GLU A 325 9.12 -17.84 12.79
CA GLU A 325 8.22 -18.13 13.90
C GLU A 325 7.03 -17.15 13.91
N ASN A 326 5.96 -17.54 14.60
CA ASN A 326 4.88 -16.60 14.87
C ASN A 326 5.33 -15.62 15.96
N HIS A 327 5.06 -14.33 15.77
CA HIS A 327 5.32 -13.29 16.76
C HIS A 327 4.05 -12.51 17.09
N VAL A 328 4.03 -11.93 18.29
CA VAL A 328 2.94 -11.05 18.74
C VAL A 328 3.57 -9.74 19.21
N TYR A 329 3.23 -8.66 18.54
CA TYR A 329 3.78 -7.34 18.82
C TYR A 329 2.74 -6.43 19.48
N ILE A 330 3.11 -5.83 20.61
CA ILE A 330 2.29 -4.79 21.26
C ILE A 330 2.88 -3.42 20.92
N SER A 331 2.01 -2.47 20.57
CA SER A 331 2.42 -1.10 20.26
C SER A 331 2.86 -0.35 21.52
N VAL A 332 4.10 0.15 21.50
CA VAL A 332 4.60 1.08 22.53
C VAL A 332 3.86 2.42 22.45
N GLY A 333 3.59 2.89 21.24
CA GLY A 333 2.87 4.15 21.01
C GLY A 333 1.48 4.19 21.66
N HIS A 334 0.71 3.10 21.61
CA HIS A 334 -0.59 3.04 22.30
C HIS A 334 -0.45 3.10 23.83
N GLN A 335 0.56 2.41 24.39
CA GLN A 335 0.85 2.47 25.83
C GLN A 335 1.29 3.87 26.28
N GLN A 336 1.98 4.61 25.42
CA GLN A 336 2.47 5.97 25.70
C GLN A 336 1.49 7.07 25.25
N MET A 337 0.33 6.72 24.70
CA MET A 337 -0.61 7.65 24.06
C MET A 337 0.06 8.54 22.99
N MET A 338 1.06 8.01 22.29
CA MET A 338 1.84 8.67 21.26
C MET A 338 1.92 7.77 20.02
N THR A 339 0.88 7.83 19.18
CA THR A 339 0.72 6.97 18.01
C THR A 339 1.28 7.55 16.71
N ASP A 340 1.78 8.79 16.76
CA ASP A 340 2.45 9.45 15.65
C ASP A 340 3.78 8.75 15.29
N PRO A 341 4.15 8.70 14.00
CA PRO A 341 5.43 8.17 13.59
C PRO A 341 6.57 9.06 14.10
N MET A 342 7.60 8.42 14.63
CA MET A 342 8.83 9.05 15.08
C MET A 342 9.87 9.07 13.96
N LYS A 343 10.69 10.13 13.95
CA LYS A 343 11.87 10.21 13.07
C LYS A 343 12.96 9.23 13.54
N PRO A 344 13.86 8.78 12.67
CA PRO A 344 14.89 7.78 13.00
C PRO A 344 15.72 8.11 14.25
N LEU A 345 16.09 9.39 14.44
CA LEU A 345 16.83 9.82 15.64
C LEU A 345 15.99 9.66 16.92
N GLY A 346 14.70 9.98 16.87
CA GLY A 346 13.79 9.81 18.01
C GLY A 346 13.61 8.34 18.38
N LEU A 347 13.45 7.47 17.38
CA LEU A 347 13.37 6.02 17.58
C LEU A 347 14.64 5.47 18.25
N SER A 348 15.81 5.89 17.76
CA SER A 348 17.11 5.48 18.30
C SER A 348 17.25 5.88 19.78
N PHE A 349 16.88 7.13 20.12
CA PHE A 349 16.90 7.59 21.51
C PHE A 349 15.93 6.83 22.41
N TRP A 350 14.71 6.55 21.94
CA TRP A 350 13.73 5.82 22.72
C TRP A 350 14.14 4.37 22.98
N GLN A 351 14.68 3.67 21.98
CA GLN A 351 15.19 2.31 22.16
C GLN A 351 16.33 2.25 23.19
N MET A 352 17.09 3.33 23.34
CA MET A 352 18.13 3.43 24.36
C MET A 352 17.58 3.67 25.77
N THR A 353 16.31 4.02 26.00
CA THR A 353 15.80 4.26 27.37
C THR A 353 15.38 2.99 28.09
N THR A 354 15.16 1.90 27.37
CA THR A 354 14.71 0.61 27.93
C THR A 354 15.72 -0.51 27.68
N ALA A 355 15.75 -1.52 28.56
CA ALA A 355 16.51 -2.75 28.34
C ALA A 355 15.74 -3.77 27.49
N ARG A 356 14.41 -3.64 27.42
CA ARG A 356 13.57 -4.56 26.65
C ARG A 356 13.73 -4.27 25.15
N PRO A 357 14.10 -5.25 24.31
CA PRO A 357 14.20 -5.04 22.87
C PRO A 357 12.88 -4.54 22.29
N MET A 358 12.97 -3.46 21.51
CA MET A 358 11.86 -2.90 20.75
C MET A 358 12.15 -3.03 19.27
N TYR A 359 11.11 -3.29 18.50
CA TYR A 359 11.17 -3.51 17.07
C TYR A 359 10.47 -2.36 16.35
N GLU A 360 11.09 -1.87 15.27
CA GLU A 360 10.55 -0.78 14.48
C GLU A 360 9.62 -1.32 13.38
N ALA A 361 8.48 -0.66 13.21
CA ALA A 361 7.65 -0.78 12.01
C ALA A 361 6.88 0.52 11.77
N GLY A 362 6.91 1.03 10.54
CA GLY A 362 6.10 2.19 10.13
C GLY A 362 6.38 3.45 10.94
N GLY A 363 7.65 3.67 11.32
CA GLY A 363 8.09 4.77 12.17
C GLY A 363 7.66 4.67 13.64
N ARG A 364 7.24 3.48 14.10
CA ARG A 364 6.73 3.24 15.46
C ARG A 364 7.47 2.07 16.10
N LEU A 365 7.43 2.03 17.44
CA LEU A 365 8.06 0.98 18.22
C LEU A 365 7.05 -0.01 18.75
N PHE A 366 7.46 -1.28 18.73
CA PHE A 366 6.69 -2.42 19.18
C PHE A 366 7.53 -3.30 20.08
N VAL A 367 6.86 -4.04 20.95
CA VAL A 367 7.49 -5.01 21.82
C VAL A 367 6.95 -6.39 21.48
N ASP A 368 7.84 -7.34 21.22
CA ASP A 368 7.45 -8.74 21.06
C ASP A 368 7.13 -9.36 22.43
N VAL A 369 5.96 -9.95 22.52
CA VAL A 369 5.41 -10.59 23.71
C VAL A 369 5.08 -12.06 23.50
N VAL A 370 5.44 -12.67 22.35
CA VAL A 370 5.04 -14.05 22.05
C VAL A 370 5.51 -15.04 23.12
N ARG A 371 6.74 -14.86 23.64
CA ARG A 371 7.28 -15.72 24.72
C ARG A 371 6.57 -15.49 26.05
N ASP A 372 6.20 -14.26 26.36
CA ASP A 372 5.45 -13.94 27.57
C ASP A 372 4.04 -14.56 27.51
N LEU A 373 3.43 -14.63 26.32
CA LEU A 373 2.18 -15.35 26.12
C LEU A 373 2.38 -16.87 26.22
N GLY A 374 3.58 -17.41 26.00
CA GLY A 374 3.87 -18.84 26.10
C GLY A 374 3.80 -19.42 27.51
N SER A 375 4.15 -18.65 28.55
CA SER A 375 4.09 -19.07 29.96
C SER A 375 2.77 -18.66 30.63
N PRO A 376 2.09 -19.56 31.39
CA PRO A 376 0.85 -19.23 32.10
C PRO A 376 0.97 -17.99 33.01
N THR A 377 2.06 -17.88 33.76
CA THR A 377 2.27 -16.79 34.72
C THR A 377 2.48 -15.44 34.04
N SER A 378 3.28 -15.37 32.97
CA SER A 378 3.47 -14.13 32.20
C SER A 378 2.24 -13.78 31.35
N ARG A 379 1.52 -14.78 30.84
CA ARG A 379 0.27 -14.59 30.10
C ARG A 379 -0.80 -13.92 30.96
N ALA A 380 -1.00 -14.42 32.19
CA ALA A 380 -1.95 -13.83 33.13
C ALA A 380 -1.63 -12.34 33.38
N ARG A 381 -0.35 -11.99 33.57
CA ARG A 381 0.10 -10.60 33.77
C ARG A 381 -0.16 -9.72 32.54
N LEU A 382 0.13 -10.21 31.34
CA LEU A 382 -0.13 -9.45 30.10
C LEU A 382 -1.62 -9.20 29.87
N LEU A 383 -2.48 -10.17 30.19
CA LEU A 383 -3.93 -10.00 30.05
C LEU A 383 -4.51 -8.97 31.02
N VAL A 384 -3.91 -8.83 32.21
CA VAL A 384 -4.24 -7.74 33.16
C VAL A 384 -3.78 -6.39 32.61
N LEU A 385 -2.60 -6.30 31.99
CA LEU A 385 -2.16 -5.07 31.30
C LEU A 385 -3.12 -4.68 30.16
N GLY A 386 -3.74 -5.66 29.49
CA GLY A 386 -4.79 -5.44 28.51
C GLY A 386 -6.11 -4.87 29.08
N GLN A 387 -6.23 -4.68 30.40
CA GLN A 387 -7.40 -4.00 30.98
C GLN A 387 -7.34 -2.48 30.81
N SER A 388 -6.15 -1.89 30.65
CA SER A 388 -6.00 -0.46 30.40
C SER A 388 -6.29 -0.07 28.95
N ASP A 389 -6.21 -1.02 28.02
CA ASP A 389 -6.58 -0.86 26.61
C ASP A 389 -7.41 -2.09 26.16
N PRO A 390 -8.75 -1.96 26.15
CA PRO A 390 -9.64 -3.07 25.81
C PRO A 390 -9.35 -3.71 24.46
N LEU A 391 -8.90 -2.94 23.46
CA LEU A 391 -8.61 -3.45 22.11
C LEU A 391 -7.38 -4.35 22.12
N ILE A 392 -6.32 -3.94 22.83
CA ILE A 392 -5.14 -4.80 23.04
C ILE A 392 -5.55 -6.05 23.84
N GLY A 393 -6.35 -5.89 24.89
CA GLY A 393 -6.85 -7.01 25.68
C GLY A 393 -7.64 -8.04 24.87
N ASP A 394 -8.57 -7.60 24.04
CA ASP A 394 -9.39 -8.45 23.15
C ASP A 394 -8.53 -9.16 22.10
N ALA A 395 -7.58 -8.43 21.48
CA ALA A 395 -6.67 -9.00 20.51
C ALA A 395 -5.78 -10.10 21.12
N LEU A 396 -5.23 -9.87 22.31
CA LEU A 396 -4.41 -10.86 23.01
C LEU A 396 -5.22 -12.10 23.41
N ARG A 397 -6.45 -11.93 23.92
CA ARG A 397 -7.36 -13.07 24.20
C ARG A 397 -7.65 -13.88 22.95
N SER A 398 -7.99 -13.21 21.86
CA SER A 398 -8.25 -13.86 20.56
C SER A 398 -7.06 -14.67 20.07
N ILE A 399 -5.83 -14.21 20.26
CA ILE A 399 -4.62 -14.95 19.89
C ILE A 399 -4.40 -16.16 20.81
N VAL A 400 -4.64 -16.01 22.11
CA VAL A 400 -4.52 -17.10 23.10
C VAL A 400 -5.53 -18.22 22.82
N GLU A 401 -6.77 -17.86 22.46
CA GLU A 401 -7.84 -18.81 22.18
C GLU A 401 -7.61 -19.64 20.91
N ARG A 402 -6.79 -19.15 19.96
CA ARG A 402 -6.43 -19.92 18.75
C ARG A 402 -5.65 -21.20 19.08
N GLY A 403 -4.90 -21.23 20.19
CA GLY A 403 -4.21 -22.41 20.71
C GLY A 403 -3.01 -22.91 19.90
N ASP A 404 -3.02 -22.76 18.57
CA ASP A 404 -1.98 -23.18 17.62
C ASP A 404 -0.93 -22.09 17.32
N PHE A 405 -1.19 -20.85 17.73
CA PHE A 405 -0.39 -19.70 17.33
C PHE A 405 0.82 -19.44 18.25
N ILE A 406 0.67 -19.69 19.56
CA ILE A 406 1.67 -19.38 20.58
C ILE A 406 2.41 -20.66 20.99
N PRO A 407 3.76 -20.67 20.98
CA PRO A 407 4.52 -21.82 21.47
C PRO A 407 4.27 -22.02 22.97
N SER A 408 3.96 -23.26 23.38
CA SER A 408 3.85 -23.61 24.80
C SER A 408 5.23 -23.65 25.43
N LEU A 409 5.49 -22.77 26.39
CA LEU A 409 6.74 -22.71 27.12
C LEU A 409 6.50 -23.08 28.59
N PRO A 410 7.38 -23.91 29.21
CA PRO A 410 7.33 -24.12 30.65
C PRO A 410 7.56 -22.77 31.35
N ASP A 411 6.98 -22.59 32.53
CA ASP A 411 7.27 -21.41 33.36
C ASP A 411 8.79 -21.35 33.56
N ALA A 412 9.40 -20.25 33.11
CA ALA A 412 10.82 -20.02 33.40
C ALA A 412 10.99 -19.97 34.92
N SER A 413 11.89 -20.81 35.46
CA SER A 413 12.41 -20.59 36.82
C SER A 413 12.93 -19.16 36.93
N PRO A 414 12.77 -18.47 38.07
CA PRO A 414 12.90 -17.02 38.18
C PRO A 414 14.38 -16.57 38.10
N ALA A 415 14.96 -16.62 36.91
CA ALA A 415 16.25 -16.00 36.59
C ALA A 415 15.99 -14.63 35.96
N GLY A 416 15.44 -13.74 36.79
CA GLY A 416 15.07 -12.38 36.45
C GLY A 416 14.19 -11.88 37.59
N ALA A 417 14.64 -10.87 38.32
CA ALA A 417 13.95 -10.35 39.50
C ALA A 417 12.44 -10.16 39.23
N PRO A 418 11.56 -10.48 40.20
CA PRO A 418 10.12 -10.37 40.00
C PRO A 418 9.78 -8.89 39.78
N ALA A 419 9.37 -8.54 38.56
CA ALA A 419 8.59 -7.34 38.31
C ALA A 419 7.13 -7.79 38.20
N GLY A 420 6.35 -7.61 39.28
CA GLY A 420 4.91 -7.83 39.25
C GLY A 420 4.34 -8.87 40.22
N GLY A 421 4.97 -9.12 41.38
CA GLY A 421 4.14 -9.25 42.58
C GLY A 421 3.63 -7.85 42.95
N ALA A 422 2.43 -7.73 43.53
CA ALA A 422 1.99 -6.45 44.10
C ALA A 422 3.17 -5.90 44.92
N PRO A 423 3.68 -4.70 44.60
CA PRO A 423 4.79 -4.14 45.36
C PRO A 423 4.38 -4.17 46.84
N ALA A 424 5.30 -4.58 47.72
CA ALA A 424 5.04 -4.44 49.14
C ALA A 424 4.56 -3.00 49.36
N PRO A 425 3.43 -2.79 50.05
CA PRO A 425 2.82 -1.47 50.16
C PRO A 425 3.88 -0.50 50.64
N ILE A 426 4.10 0.56 49.86
CA ILE A 426 5.09 1.56 50.22
C ILE A 426 4.63 2.21 51.53
N GLU A 427 5.59 2.52 52.39
CA GLU A 427 5.31 3.25 53.63
C GLU A 427 4.56 4.54 53.28
N THR A 428 3.48 4.85 54.01
CA THR A 428 2.65 6.04 53.79
C THR A 428 3.36 7.28 54.31
N ASP A 429 4.56 7.54 53.77
CA ASP A 429 5.42 8.66 54.11
C ASP A 429 5.46 9.66 52.94
N PRO A 430 4.89 10.87 53.09
CA PRO A 430 4.88 11.88 52.04
C PRO A 430 6.29 12.40 51.69
N THR A 431 7.31 12.16 52.52
CA THR A 431 8.69 12.57 52.24
C THR A 431 9.29 11.78 51.07
N ILE A 432 8.86 10.52 50.85
CA ILE A 432 9.37 9.66 49.78
C ILE A 432 9.22 10.31 48.39
N VAL A 433 8.05 10.87 48.09
CA VAL A 433 7.78 11.53 46.80
C VAL A 433 8.62 12.79 46.67
N THR A 434 8.74 13.56 47.75
CA THR A 434 9.52 14.81 47.78
C THR A 434 11.00 14.52 47.54
N ASP A 435 11.55 13.49 48.18
CA ASP A 435 12.94 13.07 48.03
C ASP A 435 13.24 12.51 46.63
N LEU A 436 12.30 11.78 46.03
CA LEU A 436 12.42 11.33 44.63
C LEU A 436 12.46 12.50 43.65
N ILE A 437 11.57 13.49 43.84
CA ILE A 437 11.55 14.71 43.02
C ILE A 437 12.88 15.47 43.18
N ALA A 438 13.36 15.67 44.41
CA ALA A 438 14.61 16.37 44.68
C ALA A 438 15.81 15.69 44.01
N ARG A 439 15.94 14.37 44.16
CA ARG A 439 16.99 13.57 43.50
C ARG A 439 16.96 13.71 41.98
N ASN A 440 15.78 13.67 41.37
CA ASN A 440 15.64 13.85 39.93
C ASN A 440 16.00 15.27 39.47
N GLN A 441 15.64 16.29 40.26
CA GLN A 441 16.01 17.68 39.97
C GLN A 441 17.53 17.90 40.05
N GLU A 442 18.19 17.31 41.05
CA GLU A 442 19.65 17.34 41.17
C GLU A 442 20.33 16.65 39.98
N SER A 443 19.83 15.47 39.58
CA SER A 443 20.33 14.75 38.39
C SER A 443 20.19 15.59 37.12
N ILE A 444 19.04 16.22 36.89
CA ILE A 444 18.81 17.10 35.73
C ILE A 444 19.73 18.32 35.77
N ALA A 445 19.97 18.90 36.96
CA ALA A 445 20.86 20.04 37.12
C ALA A 445 22.33 19.67 36.85
N ALA A 446 22.78 18.49 37.28
CA ALA A 446 24.09 17.94 36.93
C ALA A 446 24.21 17.74 35.41
N LEU A 447 23.26 17.03 34.80
CA LEU A 447 23.20 16.82 33.35
C LEU A 447 23.28 18.13 32.57
N LYS A 448 22.47 19.14 32.93
CA LYS A 448 22.48 20.46 32.26
C LYS A 448 23.82 21.18 32.35
N ARG A 449 24.56 21.01 33.45
CA ARG A 449 25.91 21.60 33.59
C ARG A 449 26.91 20.85 32.74
N ASP A 450 26.91 19.53 32.81
CA ASP A 450 27.95 18.70 32.21
C ASP A 450 27.83 18.65 30.68
N ILE A 451 26.60 18.52 30.15
CA ILE A 451 26.36 18.44 28.71
C ILE A 451 26.78 19.70 27.96
N ARG A 452 26.67 20.88 28.59
CA ARG A 452 27.07 22.18 28.00
C ARG A 452 28.56 22.26 27.70
N THR A 453 29.37 21.44 28.36
CA THR A 453 30.83 21.39 28.16
C THR A 453 31.24 20.47 27.00
N LYS A 454 30.29 19.74 26.41
CA LYS A 454 30.55 18.72 25.39
C LYS A 454 30.13 19.23 24.01
N SER A 455 30.91 18.87 23.00
CA SER A 455 30.61 19.16 21.60
C SER A 455 31.24 18.11 20.69
N GLY A 456 30.79 18.04 19.43
CA GLY A 456 31.28 17.05 18.46
C GLY A 456 31.11 15.60 18.95
N PRO A 457 32.05 14.69 18.66
CA PRO A 457 31.99 13.29 19.09
C PRO A 457 31.85 13.11 20.61
N ALA A 458 32.51 13.96 21.41
CA ALA A 458 32.48 13.87 22.87
C ALA A 458 31.09 14.12 23.47
N LEU A 459 30.19 14.79 22.74
CA LEU A 459 28.79 14.93 23.13
C LEU A 459 28.03 13.60 23.00
N PHE A 460 28.29 12.84 21.94
CA PHE A 460 27.65 11.54 21.74
C PHE A 460 28.11 10.51 22.79
N ASP A 461 29.41 10.46 23.09
CA ASP A 461 29.94 9.60 24.16
C ASP A 461 29.32 9.93 25.52
N PHE A 462 29.16 11.23 25.79
CA PHE A 462 28.49 11.70 27.00
C PHE A 462 27.02 11.27 27.03
N ILE A 463 26.26 11.44 25.95
CA ILE A 463 24.86 11.01 25.86
C ILE A 463 24.73 9.50 26.09
N LEU A 464 25.59 8.69 25.48
CA LEU A 464 25.57 7.23 25.67
C LEU A 464 25.84 6.83 27.13
N THR A 465 26.71 7.58 27.81
CA THR A 465 27.01 7.37 29.23
C THR A 465 25.83 7.80 30.11
N ASP A 466 25.29 8.99 29.86
CA ASP A 466 24.17 9.56 30.63
C ASP A 466 22.89 8.74 30.50
N ILE A 467 22.66 8.13 29.34
CA ILE A 467 21.53 7.20 29.12
C ILE A 467 21.54 6.02 30.12
N GLN A 468 22.71 5.58 30.59
CA GLN A 468 22.79 4.53 31.61
C GLN A 468 22.25 5.04 32.96
N GLU A 469 22.52 6.30 33.29
CA GLU A 469 21.98 6.94 34.49
C GLU A 469 20.47 7.19 34.35
N LEU A 470 20.01 7.65 33.18
CA LEU A 470 18.59 7.77 32.89
C LEU A 470 17.86 6.43 33.06
N ARG A 471 18.41 5.32 32.54
CA ARG A 471 17.87 3.97 32.76
C ARG A 471 17.78 3.63 34.24
N ARG A 472 18.81 3.93 35.02
CA ARG A 472 18.83 3.69 36.48
C ARG A 472 17.69 4.43 37.19
N ILE A 473 17.43 5.66 36.78
CA ILE A 473 16.35 6.50 37.34
C ILE A 473 14.97 5.98 36.90
N LEU A 474 14.78 5.70 35.61
CA LEU A 474 13.49 5.24 35.07
C LEU A 474 13.01 3.91 35.66
N PHE A 475 13.95 3.00 35.97
CA PHE A 475 13.65 1.69 36.54
C PHE A 475 13.98 1.60 38.04
N ASP A 476 14.06 2.75 38.73
CA ASP A 476 14.23 2.79 40.18
C ASP A 476 13.04 2.13 40.90
N ARG A 477 13.34 1.17 41.79
CA ARG A 477 12.31 0.35 42.45
C ARG A 477 11.39 1.16 43.36
N GLN A 478 11.93 2.18 44.05
CA GLN A 478 11.16 3.01 44.95
C GLN A 478 10.20 3.90 44.15
N SER A 479 10.67 4.46 43.03
CA SER A 479 9.88 5.24 42.08
C SER A 479 8.73 4.40 41.51
N HIS A 480 9.02 3.19 41.02
CA HIS A 480 8.00 2.28 40.50
C HIS A 480 6.94 1.92 41.55
N ALA A 481 7.36 1.65 42.80
CA ALA A 481 6.42 1.35 43.89
C ALA A 481 5.46 2.53 44.15
N VAL A 482 5.96 3.77 44.17
CA VAL A 482 5.11 4.97 44.31
C VAL A 482 4.07 5.05 43.20
N PHE A 483 4.46 4.88 41.93
CA PHE A 483 3.53 4.94 40.80
C PHE A 483 2.46 3.86 40.87
N MET A 484 2.85 2.62 41.17
CA MET A 484 1.92 1.51 41.27
C MET A 484 0.94 1.67 42.43
N SER A 485 1.40 2.12 43.62
CA SER A 485 0.49 2.37 44.74
C SER A 485 -0.53 3.47 44.43
N ALA A 486 -0.13 4.51 43.70
CA ALA A 486 -1.07 5.55 43.24
C ALA A 486 -2.09 5.00 42.23
N MET A 487 -1.64 4.18 41.27
CA MET A 487 -2.53 3.51 40.32
C MET A 487 -3.51 2.59 41.07
N GLU A 488 -3.04 1.70 41.93
CA GLU A 488 -3.90 0.76 42.69
C GLU A 488 -4.93 1.48 43.57
N ALA A 489 -4.59 2.66 44.13
CA ALA A 489 -5.53 3.46 44.93
C ALA A 489 -6.61 4.17 44.10
N THR A 490 -6.43 4.27 42.78
CA THR A 490 -7.34 5.02 41.88
C THR A 490 -8.41 4.12 41.24
N TRP A 491 -8.26 2.80 41.30
CA TRP A 491 -9.12 1.81 40.62
C TRP A 491 -10.06 1.08 41.58
#